data_AF-A0A3D1S4Y7-F1
#
_entry.id   AF-A0A3D1S4Y7-F1
#
_cell.length_a   1.000
_cell.length_b   1.000
_cell.length_c   1.000
_cell.angle_alpha   90.00
_cell.angle_beta   90.00
_cell.angle_gamma   90.00
#
_symmetry.space_group_name_H-M   'P 1'
#
loop_
_entity.id
_entity.type
_entity.pdbx_description
1 polymer ?
#
loop_
_entity_poly.entity_id
_entity_poly.type
_entity_poly.pdbx_seq_one_letter_code
_entity_poly.pdbx_strand_id
1 'polypeptide(L)'
;LKKAVVVLRRLLVLEPDNNQAALMLSMTAGQLGDLATSEQYFMQIKELLPPNNPAIVQIQSRIDELKGQSKLATGFSITISADKDINTRLAQSNRLQPTYLFVFAKDGASDNPLPAAVKKLNLGALPTTVTLTNSDAMMATYSLNDLTEVTLTARLSFDENVQTSVGELEGSITLTKVADAVIPVSIIINKEIKN
;
A
#
# COMPACT_ATOMS: atom_id res chain seq x y z
N LEU A 1 -1.82 26.66 -8.76
CA LEU A 1 -1.81 25.59 -9.79
C LEU A 1 -2.05 26.12 -11.20
N LYS A 2 -3.18 26.77 -11.54
CA LYS A 2 -3.44 27.26 -12.92
C LYS A 2 -2.33 28.15 -13.51
N LYS A 3 -1.79 29.10 -12.73
CA LYS A 3 -0.66 29.94 -13.15
C LYS A 3 0.62 29.11 -13.41
N ALA A 4 0.86 28.07 -12.63
CA ALA A 4 2.02 27.20 -12.80
C ALA A 4 1.95 26.41 -14.13
N VAL A 5 0.77 25.91 -14.51
CA VAL A 5 0.55 25.27 -15.82
C VAL A 5 0.92 26.21 -16.97
N VAL A 6 0.50 27.48 -16.91
CA VAL A 6 0.83 28.46 -17.96
C VAL A 6 2.34 28.69 -18.07
N VAL A 7 3.02 28.83 -16.92
CA VAL A 7 4.49 29.01 -16.88
C VAL A 7 5.21 27.78 -17.41
N LEU A 8 4.81 26.58 -16.99
CA LEU A 8 5.41 25.32 -17.41
C LEU A 8 5.20 25.02 -18.90
N ARG A 9 4.00 25.29 -19.43
CA ARG A 9 3.74 25.19 -20.88
C ARG A 9 4.63 26.15 -21.66
N ARG A 10 4.78 27.39 -21.19
CA ARG A 10 5.68 28.37 -21.83
C ARG A 10 7.14 27.94 -21.77
N LEU A 11 7.58 27.37 -20.65
CA LEU A 11 8.92 26.83 -20.50
C LEU A 11 9.17 25.70 -21.50
N LEU A 12 8.23 24.76 -21.66
CA LEU A 12 8.37 23.65 -22.61
C LEU A 12 8.29 24.06 -24.09
N VAL A 13 7.76 25.25 -24.39
CA VAL A 13 7.88 25.84 -25.74
C VAL A 13 9.32 26.31 -26.00
N LEU A 14 10.00 26.83 -24.97
CA LEU A 14 11.37 27.32 -25.07
C LEU A 14 12.40 26.19 -24.95
N GLU A 15 12.10 25.19 -24.11
CA GLU A 15 12.95 24.05 -23.80
C GLU A 15 12.14 22.74 -23.89
N PRO A 16 11.90 22.22 -25.11
CA PRO A 16 11.09 21.02 -25.32
C PRO A 16 11.61 19.76 -24.61
N ASP A 17 12.92 19.69 -24.42
CA ASP A 17 13.62 18.55 -23.80
C ASP A 17 13.74 18.68 -22.27
N ASN A 18 13.09 19.69 -21.66
CA ASN A 18 13.13 19.88 -20.22
C ASN A 18 12.21 18.88 -19.51
N ASN A 19 12.74 17.67 -19.27
CA ASN A 19 12.03 16.56 -18.62
C ASN A 19 11.48 16.90 -17.23
N GLN A 20 12.16 17.79 -16.49
CA GLN A 20 11.68 18.24 -15.18
C GLN A 20 10.43 19.13 -15.30
N ALA A 21 10.43 20.06 -16.26
CA ALA A 21 9.27 20.90 -16.56
C ALA A 21 8.10 20.07 -17.10
N ALA A 22 8.37 19.07 -17.95
CA ALA A 22 7.37 18.13 -18.46
C ALA A 22 6.74 17.34 -17.31
N LEU A 23 7.55 16.80 -16.40
CA LEU A 23 7.07 16.03 -15.24
C LEU A 23 6.20 16.89 -14.32
N MET A 24 6.66 18.11 -14.02
CA MET A 24 5.93 19.04 -13.17
C MET A 24 4.61 19.48 -13.84
N LEU A 25 4.61 19.66 -15.16
CA LEU A 25 3.41 19.96 -15.92
C LEU A 25 2.41 18.80 -15.86
N SER A 26 2.87 17.54 -16.05
CA SER A 26 2.02 16.36 -15.91
C SER A 26 1.30 16.33 -14.58
N MET A 27 2.04 16.42 -13.48
CA MET A 27 1.49 16.37 -12.13
C MET A 27 0.48 17.51 -11.88
N THR A 28 0.83 18.73 -12.29
CA THR A 28 -0.02 19.92 -12.07
C THR A 28 -1.29 19.87 -12.92
N ALA A 29 -1.19 19.38 -14.15
CA ALA A 29 -2.32 19.20 -15.06
C ALA A 29 -3.30 18.15 -14.52
N GLY A 30 -2.79 16.99 -14.06
CA GLY A 30 -3.60 15.93 -13.45
C GLY A 30 -4.36 16.43 -12.21
N GLN A 31 -3.69 17.19 -11.33
CA GLN A 31 -4.33 17.80 -10.15
C GLN A 31 -5.46 18.78 -10.49
N LEU A 32 -5.40 19.42 -11.66
CA LEU A 32 -6.42 20.36 -12.15
C LEU A 32 -7.51 19.68 -12.98
N GLY A 33 -7.45 18.36 -13.16
CA GLY A 33 -8.40 17.58 -13.97
C GLY A 33 -8.10 17.58 -15.47
N ASP A 34 -6.98 18.17 -15.92
CA ASP A 34 -6.51 18.11 -17.31
C ASP A 34 -5.77 16.78 -17.54
N LEU A 35 -6.54 15.69 -17.53
CA LEU A 35 -6.02 14.32 -17.60
C LEU A 35 -5.28 14.06 -18.91
N ALA A 36 -5.77 14.63 -20.02
CA ALA A 36 -5.17 14.47 -21.35
C ALA A 36 -3.74 15.05 -21.41
N THR A 37 -3.55 16.27 -20.90
CA THR A 37 -2.20 16.86 -20.82
C THR A 37 -1.30 16.07 -19.88
N SER A 38 -1.85 15.63 -18.74
CA SER A 38 -1.10 14.83 -17.77
C SER A 38 -0.57 13.54 -18.40
N GLU A 39 -1.44 12.81 -19.08
CA GLU A 39 -1.13 11.55 -19.75
C GLU A 39 -0.08 11.73 -20.85
N GLN A 40 -0.27 12.72 -21.72
CA GLN A 40 0.63 13.00 -22.84
C GLN A 40 2.08 13.15 -22.38
N TYR A 41 2.32 14.01 -21.39
CA TYR A 41 3.68 14.27 -20.92
C TYR A 41 4.25 13.12 -20.10
N PHE A 42 3.42 12.35 -19.37
CA PHE A 42 3.88 11.12 -18.73
C PHE A 42 4.34 10.08 -19.77
N MET A 43 3.61 9.90 -20.87
CA MET A 43 4.01 9.00 -21.96
C MET A 43 5.32 9.45 -22.60
N GLN A 44 5.47 10.74 -22.91
CA GLN A 44 6.71 11.29 -23.46
C GLN A 44 7.91 11.02 -22.54
N ILE A 45 7.76 11.25 -21.24
CA ILE A 45 8.83 10.99 -20.27
C ILE A 45 9.16 9.50 -20.23
N LYS A 46 8.15 8.63 -20.23
CA LYS A 46 8.36 7.17 -20.21
C LYS A 46 9.20 6.68 -21.39
N GLU A 47 8.97 7.22 -22.58
CA GLU A 47 9.72 6.84 -23.81
C GLU A 47 11.20 7.27 -23.77
N LEU A 48 11.54 8.28 -22.98
CA LEU A 48 12.91 8.77 -22.84
C LEU A 48 13.73 7.99 -21.80
N LEU A 49 13.08 7.17 -20.96
CA LEU A 49 13.76 6.43 -19.90
C LEU A 49 14.33 5.09 -20.40
N PRO A 50 15.51 4.68 -19.90
CA PRO A 50 16.05 3.34 -20.15
C PRO A 50 15.06 2.25 -19.69
N PRO A 51 14.89 1.13 -20.42
CA PRO A 51 13.90 0.09 -20.11
C PRO A 51 13.97 -0.51 -18.69
N ASN A 52 15.13 -0.45 -18.04
CA ASN A 52 15.36 -0.95 -16.68
C ASN A 52 15.18 0.12 -15.58
N ASN A 53 14.72 1.33 -15.93
CA ASN A 53 14.53 2.39 -14.96
C ASN A 53 13.26 2.16 -14.11
N PRO A 54 13.35 2.08 -12.77
CA PRO A 54 12.19 1.83 -11.91
C PRO A 54 11.09 2.90 -12.00
N ALA A 55 11.41 4.11 -12.46
CA ALA A 55 10.43 5.17 -12.69
C ALA A 55 9.42 4.83 -13.79
N ILE A 56 9.74 3.94 -14.74
CA ILE A 56 8.83 3.49 -15.79
C ILE A 56 7.56 2.86 -15.19
N VAL A 57 7.71 2.06 -14.13
CA VAL A 57 6.58 1.40 -13.45
C VAL A 57 5.68 2.44 -12.78
N GLN A 58 6.28 3.44 -12.12
CA GLN A 58 5.51 4.51 -11.45
C GLN A 58 4.77 5.39 -12.46
N ILE A 59 5.42 5.78 -13.54
CA ILE A 59 4.81 6.58 -14.62
C ILE A 59 3.69 5.80 -15.30
N GLN A 60 3.89 4.50 -15.56
CA GLN A 60 2.83 3.66 -16.11
C GLN A 60 1.61 3.60 -15.19
N SER A 61 1.81 3.40 -13.89
CA SER A 61 0.70 3.42 -12.92
C SER A 61 -0.09 4.73 -12.96
N ARG A 62 0.61 5.87 -13.08
CA ARG A 62 -0.04 7.19 -13.22
C ARG A 62 -0.82 7.32 -14.52
N ILE A 63 -0.28 6.83 -15.64
CA ILE A 63 -1.00 6.80 -16.92
C ILE A 63 -2.26 5.94 -16.83
N ASP A 64 -2.16 4.77 -16.21
CA ASP A 64 -3.30 3.86 -16.02
C ASP A 64 -4.38 4.53 -15.15
N GLU A 65 -3.99 5.16 -14.04
CA GLU A 65 -4.87 5.97 -13.18
C GLU A 65 -5.61 7.06 -13.98
N LEU A 66 -4.89 7.82 -14.80
CA LEU A 66 -5.46 8.91 -15.61
C LEU A 66 -6.45 8.41 -16.67
N LYS A 67 -6.24 7.20 -17.21
CA LYS A 67 -7.13 6.56 -18.19
C LYS A 67 -8.39 5.97 -17.57
N GLY A 68 -8.53 6.00 -16.24
CA GLY A 68 -9.51 5.18 -15.54
C GLY A 68 -9.26 3.68 -15.75
N GLN A 69 -8.07 3.33 -16.26
CA GLN A 69 -7.56 1.97 -16.42
C GLN A 69 -6.66 1.59 -15.25
N SER A 70 -6.72 2.34 -14.14
CA SER A 70 -6.11 1.91 -12.89
C SER A 70 -6.55 0.47 -12.71
N LYS A 71 -5.62 -0.46 -12.83
CA LYS A 71 -5.87 -1.86 -12.47
C LYS A 71 -6.49 -1.76 -11.08
N LEU A 72 -7.76 -2.12 -10.98
CA LEU A 72 -8.46 -1.96 -9.71
C LEU A 72 -7.62 -2.72 -8.69
N ALA A 73 -7.21 -2.01 -7.64
CA ALA A 73 -6.30 -2.59 -6.68
C ALA A 73 -7.00 -3.80 -6.05
N THR A 74 -6.49 -5.00 -6.32
CA THR A 74 -6.86 -6.17 -5.52
C THR A 74 -6.23 -5.98 -4.16
N GLY A 75 -7.05 -6.02 -3.11
CA GLY A 75 -6.57 -5.75 -1.76
C GLY A 75 -7.65 -5.83 -0.69
N PHE A 76 -7.27 -5.34 0.48
CA PHE A 76 -8.08 -5.37 1.69
C PHE A 76 -7.98 -4.03 2.42
N SER A 77 -9.11 -3.50 2.86
CA SER A 77 -9.17 -2.36 3.79
C SER A 77 -9.51 -2.92 5.17
N ILE A 78 -8.48 -3.03 6.02
CA ILE A 78 -8.53 -3.84 7.23
C ILE A 78 -8.71 -2.91 8.42
N THR A 79 -9.85 -2.99 9.08
CA THR A 79 -10.10 -2.32 10.36
C THR A 79 -9.64 -3.23 11.49
N ILE A 80 -8.66 -2.77 12.24
CA ILE A 80 -8.00 -3.54 13.30
C ILE A 80 -8.45 -2.97 14.62
N SER A 81 -9.02 -3.83 15.45
CA SER A 81 -9.46 -3.53 16.81
C SER A 81 -8.85 -4.56 17.76
N ALA A 82 -8.87 -4.29 19.06
CA ALA A 82 -8.49 -5.27 20.07
C ALA A 82 -9.72 -5.68 20.88
N ASP A 83 -9.71 -6.89 21.43
CA ASP A 83 -10.71 -7.30 22.39
C ASP A 83 -10.59 -6.53 23.73
N LYS A 84 -11.52 -6.79 24.65
CA LYS A 84 -11.57 -6.09 25.94
C LYS A 84 -10.33 -6.33 26.80
N ASP A 85 -9.81 -7.56 26.82
CA ASP A 85 -8.70 -7.95 27.67
C ASP A 85 -7.39 -7.34 27.16
N ILE A 86 -7.18 -7.37 25.84
CA ILE A 86 -6.05 -6.74 25.18
C ILE A 86 -6.11 -5.22 25.29
N ASN A 87 -7.28 -4.59 25.07
CA ASN A 87 -7.41 -3.15 25.30
C ASN A 87 -7.06 -2.75 26.74
N THR A 88 -7.48 -3.55 27.72
CA THR A 88 -7.16 -3.32 29.13
C THR A 88 -5.64 -3.40 29.36
N ARG A 89 -4.94 -4.35 28.73
CA ARG A 89 -3.48 -4.46 28.79
C ARG A 89 -2.77 -3.29 28.10
N LEU A 90 -3.25 -2.86 26.93
CA LEU A 90 -2.66 -1.75 26.18
C LEU A 90 -2.82 -0.41 26.91
N ALA A 91 -3.85 -0.26 27.75
CA ALA A 91 -4.04 0.92 28.59
C ALA A 91 -3.11 0.97 29.83
N GLN A 92 -2.43 -0.14 30.18
CA GLN A 92 -1.59 -0.21 31.37
C GLN A 92 -0.19 0.38 31.11
N SER A 93 0.06 1.61 31.57
CA SER A 93 1.35 2.30 31.36
C SER A 93 2.55 1.64 32.07
N ASN A 94 2.31 0.72 33.01
CA ASN A 94 3.36 0.02 33.76
C ASN A 94 3.85 -1.27 33.08
N ARG A 95 3.45 -1.53 31.83
CA ARG A 95 3.88 -2.68 31.04
C ARG A 95 4.61 -2.23 29.79
N LEU A 96 5.46 -3.11 29.26
CA LEU A 96 5.99 -2.93 27.92
C LEU A 96 4.81 -2.85 26.94
N GLN A 97 4.80 -1.82 26.11
CA GLN A 97 3.74 -1.59 25.13
C GLN A 97 4.27 -1.89 23.73
N PRO A 98 3.46 -2.54 22.87
CA PRO A 98 3.87 -2.74 21.49
C PRO A 98 3.98 -1.38 20.79
N THR A 99 4.99 -1.24 19.95
CA THR A 99 5.30 -0.01 19.22
C THR A 99 5.01 -0.12 17.73
N TYR A 100 4.89 -1.34 17.21
CA TYR A 100 4.71 -1.59 15.78
C TYR A 100 3.46 -2.43 15.52
N LEU A 101 2.82 -2.13 14.38
CA LEU A 101 1.75 -2.92 13.81
C LEU A 101 2.24 -3.53 12.50
N PHE A 102 2.24 -4.86 12.45
CA PHE A 102 2.46 -5.61 11.22
C PHE A 102 1.15 -6.16 10.71
N VAL A 103 0.88 -5.97 9.42
CA VAL A 103 -0.27 -6.55 8.74
C VAL A 103 0.23 -7.41 7.59
N PHE A 104 -0.10 -8.69 7.64
CA PHE A 104 0.32 -9.69 6.68
C PHE A 104 -0.87 -10.21 5.90
N ALA A 105 -0.67 -10.49 4.62
CA ALA A 105 -1.52 -11.36 3.82
C ALA A 105 -0.70 -12.57 3.37
N LYS A 106 -1.14 -13.76 3.76
CA LYS A 106 -0.54 -15.04 3.36
C LYS A 106 -1.54 -15.86 2.56
N ASP A 107 -1.03 -16.83 1.82
CA ASP A 107 -1.88 -17.84 1.21
C ASP A 107 -2.67 -18.58 2.28
N GLY A 108 -4.00 -18.63 2.13
CA GLY A 108 -4.88 -19.38 3.03
C GLY A 108 -4.95 -20.87 2.70
N ALA A 109 -4.57 -21.25 1.48
CA ALA A 109 -4.63 -22.63 0.99
C ALA A 109 -3.32 -23.40 1.22
N SER A 110 -2.24 -22.74 1.65
CA SER A 110 -0.94 -23.37 1.89
C SER A 110 -0.26 -22.84 3.16
N ASP A 111 0.63 -23.65 3.75
CA ASP A 111 1.45 -23.25 4.89
C ASP A 111 2.70 -22.44 4.48
N ASN A 112 2.64 -21.73 3.35
CA ASN A 112 3.75 -20.90 2.90
C ASN A 112 4.04 -19.80 3.95
N PRO A 113 5.23 -19.78 4.57
CA PRO A 113 5.54 -18.79 5.59
C PRO A 113 5.68 -17.37 5.01
N LEU A 114 5.93 -17.25 3.69
CA LEU A 114 6.15 -15.97 3.02
C LEU A 114 4.82 -15.23 2.79
N PRO A 115 4.71 -13.95 3.17
CA PRO A 115 3.53 -13.14 2.89
C PRO A 115 3.53 -12.68 1.42
N ALA A 116 2.36 -12.70 0.80
CA ALA A 116 2.12 -12.12 -0.51
C ALA A 116 2.02 -10.59 -0.46
N ALA A 117 1.66 -10.03 0.70
CA ALA A 117 1.76 -8.60 0.97
C ALA A 117 2.00 -8.37 2.46
N VAL A 118 2.79 -7.34 2.79
CA VAL A 118 3.08 -6.97 4.18
C VAL A 118 3.17 -5.45 4.31
N LYS A 119 2.63 -4.94 5.42
CA LYS A 119 2.79 -3.53 5.80
C LYS A 119 3.22 -3.44 7.26
N LYS A 120 4.28 -2.66 7.50
CA LYS A 120 4.75 -2.28 8.84
C LYS A 120 4.36 -0.82 9.10
N LEU A 121 3.74 -0.56 10.24
CA LEU A 121 3.39 0.78 10.69
C LEU A 121 3.82 0.97 12.15
N ASN A 122 4.00 2.22 12.57
CA ASN A 122 4.04 2.54 14.00
C ASN A 122 2.64 2.34 14.58
N LEU A 123 2.54 1.69 15.72
CA LEU A 123 1.27 1.46 16.38
C LEU A 123 0.72 2.79 16.93
N GLY A 124 -0.42 3.20 16.40
CA GLY A 124 -1.23 4.29 16.93
C GLY A 124 -2.32 3.80 17.88
N ALA A 125 -3.34 4.63 18.07
CA ALA A 125 -4.54 4.21 18.79
C ALA A 125 -5.32 3.15 17.98
N LEU A 126 -5.97 2.23 18.69
CA LEU A 126 -6.95 1.31 18.14
C LEU A 126 -8.38 1.82 18.44
N PRO A 127 -9.36 1.58 17.55
CA PRO A 127 -9.23 0.89 16.26
C PRO A 127 -8.47 1.74 15.21
N THR A 128 -7.81 1.07 14.27
CA THR A 128 -7.12 1.71 13.14
C THR A 128 -7.42 0.99 11.84
N THR A 129 -7.30 1.69 10.71
CA THR A 129 -7.55 1.11 9.39
C THR A 129 -6.26 1.07 8.58
N VAL A 130 -5.97 -0.10 8.01
CA VAL A 130 -4.80 -0.35 7.16
C VAL A 130 -5.25 -0.90 5.83
N THR A 131 -4.85 -0.25 4.74
CA THR A 131 -5.08 -0.77 3.39
C THR A 131 -3.86 -1.59 2.96
N LEU A 132 -4.11 -2.82 2.51
CA LEU A 132 -3.11 -3.73 1.97
C LEU A 132 -3.49 -4.06 0.52
N THR A 133 -2.60 -3.79 -0.44
CA THR A 133 -2.84 -4.07 -1.87
C THR A 133 -1.66 -4.79 -2.49
N ASN A 134 -1.76 -5.14 -3.78
CA ASN A 134 -0.65 -5.70 -4.55
C ASN A 134 0.63 -4.84 -4.53
N SER A 135 0.54 -3.52 -4.31
CA SER A 135 1.74 -2.66 -4.20
C SER A 135 2.56 -2.95 -2.94
N ASP A 136 1.97 -3.62 -1.96
CA ASP A 136 2.61 -3.98 -0.69
C ASP A 136 3.26 -5.39 -0.75
N ALA A 137 3.35 -5.98 -1.93
CA ALA A 137 4.06 -7.23 -2.18
C ALA A 137 5.58 -7.05 -2.07
N MET A 138 6.25 -7.96 -1.34
CA MET A 138 7.71 -7.92 -1.22
C MET A 138 8.43 -8.37 -2.50
N MET A 139 7.79 -9.21 -3.30
CA MET A 139 8.36 -9.80 -4.51
C MET A 139 7.42 -9.53 -5.69
N ALA A 140 7.98 -9.16 -6.85
CA ALA A 140 7.18 -8.93 -8.06
C ALA A 140 6.48 -10.20 -8.56
N THR A 141 7.01 -11.37 -8.22
CA THR A 141 6.51 -12.68 -8.66
C THR A 141 5.53 -13.33 -7.68
N TYR A 142 5.22 -12.68 -6.55
CA TYR A 142 4.30 -13.22 -5.54
C TYR A 142 3.53 -12.09 -4.86
N SER A 143 2.24 -12.02 -5.13
CA SER A 143 1.34 -10.92 -4.76
C SER A 143 -0.06 -11.41 -4.40
N LEU A 144 -0.95 -10.50 -3.98
CA LEU A 144 -2.35 -10.87 -3.70
C LEU A 144 -3.09 -11.35 -4.94
N ASN A 145 -2.63 -11.01 -6.16
CA ASN A 145 -3.25 -11.51 -7.39
C ASN A 145 -3.11 -13.03 -7.55
N ASP A 146 -2.06 -13.61 -6.99
CA ASP A 146 -1.71 -15.03 -7.12
C ASP A 146 -2.47 -15.92 -6.13
N LEU A 147 -3.10 -15.32 -5.11
CA LEU A 147 -3.77 -16.04 -4.02
C LEU A 147 -5.28 -16.15 -4.27
N THR A 148 -5.89 -17.30 -4.06
CA THR A 148 -7.37 -17.40 -4.10
C THR A 148 -7.99 -17.20 -2.72
N GLU A 149 -7.40 -17.83 -1.71
CA GLU A 149 -7.75 -17.67 -0.31
C GLU A 149 -6.62 -16.92 0.40
N VAL A 150 -6.98 -15.95 1.25
CA VAL A 150 -6.02 -15.08 1.91
C VAL A 150 -6.25 -15.14 3.41
N THR A 151 -5.20 -15.50 4.15
CA THR A 151 -5.15 -15.35 5.60
C THR A 151 -4.52 -13.99 5.92
N LEU A 152 -5.35 -13.08 6.42
CA LEU A 152 -4.93 -11.78 6.93
C LEU A 152 -4.58 -11.91 8.41
N THR A 153 -3.41 -11.42 8.80
CA THR A 153 -2.97 -11.40 10.21
C THR A 153 -2.52 -10.00 10.57
N ALA A 154 -3.08 -9.43 11.64
CA ALA A 154 -2.59 -8.21 12.26
C ALA A 154 -1.84 -8.59 13.55
N ARG A 155 -0.62 -8.11 13.70
CA ARG A 155 0.26 -8.40 14.84
C ARG A 155 0.79 -7.11 15.46
N LEU A 156 0.60 -6.97 16.76
CA LEU A 156 1.18 -5.92 17.59
C LEU A 156 2.52 -6.42 18.11
N SER A 157 3.58 -5.73 17.72
CA SER A 157 4.96 -6.12 18.01
C SER A 157 5.65 -5.12 18.93
N PHE A 158 6.51 -5.63 19.79
CA PHE A 158 7.38 -4.84 20.68
C PHE A 158 8.73 -4.52 20.04
N ASP A 159 9.05 -5.18 18.93
CA ASP A 159 10.31 -5.03 18.22
C ASP A 159 10.06 -4.72 16.73
N GLU A 160 11.12 -4.46 15.98
CA GLU A 160 11.03 -4.21 14.54
C GLU A 160 11.13 -5.50 13.70
N ASN A 161 11.10 -6.67 14.33
CA ASN A 161 11.35 -7.93 13.66
C ASN A 161 10.08 -8.45 13.00
N VAL A 162 10.24 -8.96 11.78
CA VAL A 162 9.16 -9.58 11.02
C VAL A 162 8.83 -10.97 11.57
N GLN A 163 9.82 -11.64 12.16
CA GLN A 163 9.62 -12.91 12.87
C GLN A 163 8.71 -12.71 14.08
N THR A 164 7.91 -13.73 14.41
CA THR A 164 7.03 -13.71 15.60
C THR A 164 7.85 -13.87 16.87
N SER A 165 7.55 -13.06 17.87
CA SER A 165 8.15 -13.10 19.20
C SER A 165 7.11 -13.48 20.26
N VAL A 166 7.54 -14.19 21.30
CA VAL A 166 6.67 -14.59 22.42
C VAL A 166 6.16 -13.34 23.15
N GLY A 167 4.88 -13.35 23.51
CA GLY A 167 4.21 -12.23 24.18
C GLY A 167 3.59 -11.20 23.23
N GLU A 168 3.91 -11.26 21.92
CA GLU A 168 3.24 -10.45 20.92
C GLU A 168 1.74 -10.77 20.82
N LEU A 169 0.97 -9.79 20.36
CA LEU A 169 -0.48 -9.90 20.29
C LEU A 169 -0.91 -9.97 18.83
N GLU A 170 -1.80 -10.88 18.48
CA GLU A 170 -2.26 -11.06 17.10
C GLU A 170 -3.76 -11.33 17.00
N GLY A 171 -4.27 -11.11 15.80
CA GLY A 171 -5.59 -11.53 15.35
C GLY A 171 -5.52 -11.88 13.87
N SER A 172 -6.31 -12.85 13.44
CA SER A 172 -6.30 -13.32 12.07
C SER A 172 -7.68 -13.67 11.56
N ILE A 173 -7.86 -13.56 10.24
CA ILE A 173 -9.06 -13.99 9.53
C ILE A 173 -8.66 -14.54 8.16
N THR A 174 -9.37 -15.58 7.71
CA THR A 174 -9.18 -16.17 6.38
C THR A 174 -10.43 -15.90 5.54
N LEU A 175 -10.23 -15.46 4.30
CA LEU A 175 -11.30 -15.14 3.37
C LEU A 175 -10.86 -15.35 1.93
N THR A 176 -11.81 -15.57 1.03
CA THR A 176 -11.56 -15.60 -0.42
C THR A 176 -11.33 -14.19 -0.95
N LYS A 177 -10.30 -13.99 -1.79
CA LYS A 177 -10.08 -12.70 -2.44
C LYS A 177 -11.18 -12.42 -3.48
N VAL A 178 -11.35 -11.15 -3.80
CA VAL A 178 -12.11 -10.67 -4.94
C VAL A 178 -11.12 -9.94 -5.83
N ALA A 179 -10.94 -10.43 -7.05
CA ALA A 179 -10.08 -9.76 -8.02
C ALA A 179 -10.62 -8.36 -8.30
N ASP A 180 -9.70 -7.42 -8.53
CA ASP A 180 -10.03 -6.06 -8.94
C ASP A 180 -10.93 -5.33 -7.93
N ALA A 181 -10.80 -5.66 -6.64
CA ALA A 181 -11.53 -5.00 -5.56
C ALA A 181 -10.70 -4.90 -4.27
N VAL A 182 -10.93 -3.82 -3.51
CA VAL A 182 -10.46 -3.67 -2.13
C VAL A 182 -11.60 -4.02 -1.19
N ILE A 183 -11.47 -5.16 -0.51
CA ILE A 183 -12.55 -5.68 0.36
C ILE A 183 -12.39 -5.08 1.76
N PRO A 184 -13.45 -4.49 2.36
CA PRO A 184 -13.42 -4.10 3.77
C PRO A 184 -13.45 -5.35 4.67
N VAL A 185 -12.53 -5.44 5.62
CA VAL A 185 -12.39 -6.56 6.55
C VAL A 185 -12.16 -6.03 7.96
N SER A 186 -12.67 -6.74 8.97
CA SER A 186 -12.38 -6.44 10.37
C SER A 186 -11.54 -7.55 10.99
N ILE A 187 -10.46 -7.18 11.68
CA ILE A 187 -9.65 -8.08 12.50
C ILE A 187 -9.72 -7.64 13.96
N ILE A 188 -9.95 -8.60 14.85
CA ILE A 188 -9.91 -8.40 16.29
C ILE A 188 -8.65 -9.08 16.81
N ILE A 189 -7.73 -8.30 17.36
CA ILE A 189 -6.58 -8.80 18.12
C ILE A 189 -7.15 -9.43 19.40
N ASN A 190 -7.00 -10.73 19.53
CA ASN A 190 -7.61 -11.54 20.60
C ASN A 190 -6.70 -12.67 21.11
N LYS A 191 -5.47 -12.76 20.59
CA LYS A 191 -4.53 -13.82 20.91
C LYS A 191 -3.19 -13.22 21.32
N GLU A 192 -2.56 -13.86 22.30
CA GLU A 192 -1.16 -13.64 22.65
C GLU A 192 -0.34 -14.85 22.19
N ILE A 193 0.80 -14.61 21.55
CA ILE A 193 1.72 -15.65 21.11
C ILE A 193 2.41 -16.23 22.34
N LYS A 194 2.21 -17.53 22.57
CA LYS A 194 2.80 -18.30 23.68
C LYS A 194 3.70 -19.40 23.13
N ASN A 195 4.64 -19.87 23.95
CA ASN A 195 5.46 -21.06 23.69
C ASN A 195 4.62 -22.33 23.58
#